data_AF-A0A957BFA0-F1
#
_entry.id   AF-A0A957BFA0-F1
#
_cell.length_a   1.000
_cell.length_b   1.000
_cell.length_c   1.000
_cell.angle_alpha   90.00
_cell.angle_beta   90.00
_cell.angle_gamma   90.00
#
_symmetry.space_group_name_H-M   'P 1'
#
loop_
_entity.id
_entity.type
_entity.pdbx_description
1 polymer ?
#
loop_
_entity_poly.entity_id
_entity_poly.type
_entity_poly.pdbx_seq_one_letter_code
_entity_poly.pdbx_strand_id
1 'polypeptide(L)'
;YDQSTLTSGEDVAAMITLPSNLQTGYLFFATSEAQVKRVRLEDLPGVSAKTFTVMNVADNDLLIAAFYTSGEDSVLLTTYNAQAIRFSEEDVRPTGLPAGGMRGIKLLNDTDKVVGASKVVEGQYVWNITDDGIAKISHIDEYPIQGRAGSGVITMRLEKSSMGVMAATIGRQDDNIVALTNKKKPLYMRVGRAPQIKRGRAGGESVIALRDNEGVVGVVNYQSKIEAPAE
;
A
#
# COMPACT_ATOMS: atom_id res chain seq x y z
N TYR A 1 -3.13 24.03 -21.32
CA TYR A 1 -4.01 23.88 -20.15
C TYR A 1 -3.26 23.02 -19.15
N ASP A 2 -2.66 23.63 -18.13
CA ASP A 2 -2.20 22.85 -16.98
C ASP A 2 -3.44 22.28 -16.29
N GLN A 3 -3.62 20.96 -16.43
CA GLN A 3 -4.76 20.21 -15.89
C GLN A 3 -4.50 19.76 -14.44
N SER A 4 -3.38 20.18 -13.84
CA SER A 4 -2.93 19.73 -12.53
C SER A 4 -2.36 20.90 -11.73
N THR A 5 -2.66 20.95 -10.42
CA THR A 5 -2.01 21.88 -9.48
C THR A 5 -0.71 21.32 -8.92
N LEU A 6 -0.26 20.15 -9.39
CA LEU A 6 1.00 19.55 -8.95
C LEU A 6 2.18 20.38 -9.46
N THR A 7 3.14 20.61 -8.59
CA THR A 7 4.44 21.20 -8.89
C THR A 7 5.43 20.15 -9.37
N SER A 8 6.58 20.57 -9.92
CA SER A 8 7.59 19.65 -10.48
C SER A 8 8.22 18.67 -9.48
N GLY A 9 7.96 18.85 -8.17
CA GLY A 9 8.41 17.95 -7.11
C GLY A 9 7.30 17.08 -6.51
N GLU A 10 6.07 17.16 -7.02
CA GLU A 10 4.94 16.39 -6.51
C GLU A 10 4.54 15.28 -7.47
N ASP A 11 4.34 14.09 -6.93
CA ASP A 11 3.90 12.90 -7.67
C ASP A 11 2.47 12.52 -7.28
N VAL A 12 1.76 11.87 -8.20
CA VAL A 12 0.45 11.28 -7.90
C VAL A 12 0.64 10.08 -6.99
N ALA A 13 0.23 10.21 -5.73
CA ALA A 13 0.31 9.13 -4.74
C ALA A 13 -0.74 8.03 -4.93
N ALA A 14 -1.96 8.41 -5.31
CA ALA A 14 -3.08 7.49 -5.49
C ALA A 14 -4.16 8.09 -6.39
N MET A 15 -4.88 7.21 -7.08
CA MET A 15 -6.09 7.54 -7.83
C MET A 15 -7.20 6.61 -7.38
N ILE A 16 -8.33 7.16 -6.95
CA ILE A 16 -9.45 6.40 -6.41
C ILE A 16 -10.69 6.73 -7.22
N THR A 17 -11.35 5.69 -7.71
CA THR A 17 -12.67 5.81 -8.35
C THR A 17 -13.73 5.32 -7.37
N LEU A 18 -14.70 6.18 -7.06
CA LEU A 18 -15.82 5.86 -6.18
C LEU A 18 -17.14 5.88 -6.98
N PRO A 19 -18.10 5.00 -6.65
CA PRO A 19 -19.46 5.10 -7.20
C PRO A 19 -20.09 6.46 -6.87
N SER A 20 -20.85 7.02 -7.81
CA SER A 20 -21.47 8.35 -7.66
C SER A 20 -22.51 8.42 -6.52
N ASN A 21 -23.07 7.27 -6.13
CA ASN A 21 -24.04 7.14 -5.06
C ASN A 21 -23.40 6.74 -3.70
N LEU A 22 -22.08 6.62 -3.62
CA LEU A 22 -21.40 6.24 -2.38
C LEU A 22 -21.29 7.45 -1.44
N GLN A 23 -22.12 7.45 -0.40
CA GLN A 23 -22.19 8.56 0.56
C GLN A 23 -21.52 8.24 1.91
N THR A 24 -21.33 6.97 2.23
CA THR A 24 -20.86 6.49 3.54
C THR A 24 -19.52 5.78 3.46
N GLY A 25 -18.82 5.74 4.59
CA GLY A 25 -17.48 5.19 4.72
C GLY A 25 -16.43 6.29 4.68
N TYR A 26 -15.20 5.88 4.36
CA TYR A 26 -14.03 6.70 4.61
C TYR A 26 -13.01 6.59 3.47
N LEU A 27 -12.21 7.63 3.33
CA LEU A 27 -10.89 7.52 2.71
C LEU A 27 -9.85 7.31 3.81
N PHE A 28 -9.06 6.25 3.63
CA PHE A 28 -7.91 5.93 4.45
C PHE A 28 -6.63 6.32 3.72
N PHE A 29 -5.70 6.93 4.44
CA PHE A 29 -4.43 7.42 3.93
C PHE A 29 -3.29 6.82 4.73
N ALA A 30 -2.17 6.52 4.08
CA ALA A 30 -0.95 6.07 4.73
C ALA A 30 0.29 6.73 4.11
N THR A 31 1.26 7.06 4.97
CA THR A 31 2.52 7.70 4.58
C THR A 31 3.74 6.81 4.83
N SER A 32 4.87 7.14 4.22
CA SER A 32 6.13 6.40 4.39
C SER A 32 6.67 6.47 5.82
N GLU A 33 6.44 7.57 6.55
CA GLU A 33 6.77 7.71 7.99
C GLU A 33 5.72 7.06 8.91
N ALA A 34 4.92 6.15 8.38
CA ALA A 34 3.91 5.41 9.11
C ALA A 34 2.84 6.30 9.77
N GLN A 35 2.50 7.44 9.17
CA GLN A 35 1.29 8.16 9.55
C GLN A 35 0.09 7.58 8.80
N VAL A 36 -1.02 7.41 9.49
CA VAL A 36 -2.30 7.03 8.92
C VAL A 36 -3.38 8.03 9.29
N LYS A 37 -4.30 8.26 8.36
CA LYS A 37 -5.43 9.18 8.54
C LYS A 37 -6.69 8.58 7.94
N ARG A 38 -7.83 8.91 8.55
CA ARG A 38 -9.15 8.57 8.03
C ARG A 38 -10.00 9.84 7.90
N VAL A 39 -10.67 10.00 6.77
CA VAL A 39 -11.60 11.12 6.49
C VAL A 39 -12.93 10.54 6.05
N ARG A 40 -14.04 11.03 6.57
CA ARG A 40 -15.37 10.56 6.13
C ARG A 40 -15.65 11.05 4.72
N LEU A 41 -16.34 10.26 3.92
CA LEU A 41 -16.75 10.72 2.59
C LEU A 41 -17.65 11.96 2.64
N GLU A 42 -18.51 12.07 3.66
CA GLU A 42 -19.37 13.24 3.89
C GLU A 42 -18.61 14.53 4.21
N ASP A 43 -17.36 14.42 4.70
CA ASP A 43 -16.51 15.56 5.04
C ASP A 43 -15.74 16.10 3.82
N LEU A 44 -15.77 15.38 2.69
CA LEU A 44 -15.07 15.81 1.48
C LEU A 44 -15.85 16.93 0.79
N PRO A 45 -15.17 17.99 0.31
CA PRO A 45 -15.82 18.92 -0.59
C PRO A 45 -16.17 18.13 -1.84
N GLY A 46 -17.46 18.00 -2.15
CA GLY A 46 -17.95 17.20 -3.29
C GLY A 46 -17.29 17.60 -4.62
N VAL A 47 -17.64 16.88 -5.70
CA VAL A 47 -16.97 17.00 -7.01
C VAL A 47 -16.77 18.47 -7.43
N SER A 48 -15.52 18.90 -7.46
CA SER A 48 -15.11 20.28 -7.70
C SER A 48 -13.78 20.32 -8.44
N ALA A 49 -13.59 21.34 -9.27
CA ALA A 49 -12.31 21.63 -9.91
C ALA A 49 -11.30 22.29 -8.96
N LYS A 50 -11.73 22.72 -7.76
CA LYS A 50 -10.85 23.30 -6.75
C LYS A 50 -10.17 22.19 -5.97
N THR A 51 -8.84 22.21 -5.95
CA THR A 51 -8.05 21.32 -5.11
C THR A 51 -8.14 21.74 -3.64
N PHE A 52 -7.97 20.78 -2.74
CA PHE A 52 -8.05 20.98 -1.30
C PHE A 52 -7.04 20.08 -0.59
N THR A 53 -6.60 20.51 0.59
CA THR A 53 -5.63 19.76 1.39
C THR A 53 -6.32 18.66 2.19
N VAL A 54 -6.08 17.41 1.82
CA VAL A 54 -6.66 16.26 2.53
C VAL A 54 -5.91 15.93 3.83
N MET A 55 -4.59 16.10 3.85
CA MET A 55 -3.71 15.76 4.95
C MET A 55 -2.44 16.61 4.88
N ASN A 56 -2.05 17.22 5.99
CA ASN A 56 -0.71 17.80 6.11
C ASN A 56 0.31 16.66 6.29
N VAL A 57 1.28 16.62 5.39
CA VAL A 57 2.41 15.68 5.39
C VAL A 57 3.69 16.47 5.68
N ALA A 58 4.58 15.93 6.51
CA ALA A 58 5.83 16.59 6.84
C ALA A 58 6.80 16.57 5.65
N ASP A 59 7.75 17.51 5.60
CA ASP A 59 8.69 17.65 4.47
C ASP A 59 9.53 16.40 4.19
N ASN A 60 9.74 15.55 5.20
CA ASN A 60 10.50 14.29 5.10
C ASN A 60 9.60 13.05 4.99
N ASP A 61 8.30 13.23 4.73
CA ASP A 61 7.30 12.17 4.64
C ASP A 61 6.62 12.21 3.27
N LEU A 62 6.10 11.07 2.82
CA LEU A 62 5.45 10.92 1.53
C LEU A 62 4.14 10.17 1.71
N LEU A 63 3.06 10.68 1.11
CA LEU A 63 1.82 9.91 0.99
C LEU A 63 2.06 8.75 0.02
N ILE A 64 1.88 7.52 0.47
CA ILE A 64 2.16 6.31 -0.34
C ILE A 64 0.89 5.57 -0.75
N ALA A 65 -0.23 5.83 -0.08
CA ALA A 65 -1.48 5.14 -0.36
C ALA A 65 -2.68 5.98 0.05
N ALA A 66 -3.74 5.84 -0.74
CA ALA A 66 -5.09 6.24 -0.37
C ALA A 66 -6.09 5.21 -0.92
N PHE A 67 -7.06 4.79 -0.11
CA PHE A 67 -8.08 3.83 -0.53
C PHE A 67 -9.37 3.98 0.29
N TYR A 68 -10.48 3.48 -0.26
CA TYR A 68 -11.78 3.48 0.42
C TYR A 68 -11.88 2.37 1.46
N THR A 69 -12.47 2.70 2.61
CA THR A 69 -12.86 1.77 3.68
C THR A 69 -14.29 2.04 4.14
N SER A 70 -14.96 1.02 4.66
CA SER A 70 -16.38 1.01 4.99
C SER A 70 -16.71 1.48 6.41
N GLY A 71 -15.74 1.40 7.32
CA GLY A 71 -15.89 1.60 8.76
C GLY A 71 -15.54 0.35 9.58
N GLU A 72 -15.68 -0.83 8.98
CA GLU A 72 -15.47 -2.13 9.63
C GLU A 72 -14.25 -2.88 9.06
N ASP A 73 -13.47 -2.24 8.19
CA ASP A 73 -12.35 -2.87 7.52
C ASP A 73 -11.11 -2.98 8.41
N SER A 74 -10.27 -3.98 8.15
CA SER A 74 -8.89 -3.99 8.65
C SER A 74 -7.95 -3.38 7.61
N VAL A 75 -6.86 -2.77 8.09
CA VAL A 75 -5.77 -2.26 7.26
C VAL A 75 -4.50 -3.03 7.60
N LEU A 76 -3.70 -3.34 6.58
CA LEU A 76 -2.37 -3.91 6.73
C LEU A 76 -1.32 -2.94 6.19
N LEU A 77 -0.35 -2.61 7.03
CA LEU A 77 0.85 -1.86 6.64
C LEU A 77 2.03 -2.82 6.62
N THR A 78 2.92 -2.67 5.65
CA THR A 78 4.18 -3.41 5.54
C THR A 78 5.35 -2.44 5.45
N THR A 79 6.45 -2.74 6.12
CA THR A 79 7.65 -1.90 6.18
C THR A 79 8.84 -2.49 5.45
N TYR A 80 9.78 -1.62 5.12
CA TYR A 80 11.04 -1.95 4.49
C TYR A 80 11.84 -2.99 5.27
N ASN A 81 11.88 -2.89 6.61
CA ASN A 81 12.49 -3.88 7.50
C ASN A 81 11.61 -5.14 7.72
N ALA A 82 10.74 -5.45 6.76
CA ALA A 82 9.91 -6.65 6.72
C ALA A 82 9.03 -6.84 7.96
N GLN A 83 8.54 -5.76 8.57
CA GLN A 83 7.44 -5.83 9.52
C GLN A 83 6.11 -5.64 8.81
N ALA A 84 5.05 -6.22 9.36
CA ALA A 84 3.70 -5.93 8.94
C ALA A 84 2.78 -5.81 10.16
N ILE A 85 1.86 -4.86 10.16
CA ILE A 85 0.83 -4.74 11.19
C ILE A 85 -0.54 -4.74 10.55
N ARG A 86 -1.46 -5.53 11.10
CA ARG A 86 -2.87 -5.54 10.74
C ARG A 86 -3.66 -4.99 11.91
N PHE A 87 -4.48 -3.97 11.70
CA PHE A 87 -5.32 -3.36 12.74
C PHE A 87 -6.69 -2.95 12.17
N SER A 88 -7.69 -2.80 13.05
CA SER A 88 -9.00 -2.28 12.67
C SER A 88 -8.89 -0.82 12.28
N GLU A 89 -9.53 -0.39 11.19
CA GLU A 89 -9.54 1.02 10.82
C GLU A 89 -10.16 1.93 11.89
N GLU A 90 -10.97 1.37 12.79
CA GLU A 90 -11.60 2.11 13.90
C GLU A 90 -10.57 2.65 14.92
N ASP A 91 -9.39 2.03 15.02
CA ASP A 91 -8.25 2.54 15.81
C ASP A 91 -7.72 3.89 15.27
N VAL A 92 -8.17 4.28 14.07
CA VAL A 92 -7.91 5.56 13.42
C VAL A 92 -9.21 6.37 13.46
N ARG A 93 -9.36 7.18 14.51
CA ARG A 93 -10.45 8.16 14.58
C ARG A 93 -10.46 9.05 13.32
N PRO A 94 -11.63 9.36 12.74
CA PRO A 94 -11.72 10.31 11.64
C PRO A 94 -11.24 11.70 12.08
N THR A 95 -10.52 12.39 11.22
CA THR A 95 -10.05 13.76 11.49
C THR A 95 -10.31 14.68 10.30
N GLY A 96 -10.61 15.94 10.60
CA GLY A 96 -10.94 16.94 9.58
C GLY A 96 -9.78 17.30 8.67
N LEU A 97 -10.09 18.02 7.60
CA LEU A 97 -9.13 18.64 6.69
C LEU A 97 -8.55 19.91 7.34
N PRO A 98 -7.22 20.18 7.39
CA PRO A 98 -6.08 19.47 6.80
C PRO A 98 -5.24 18.70 7.85
N ALA A 99 -5.86 18.18 8.92
CA ALA A 99 -5.12 17.59 10.05
C ALA A 99 -4.08 16.55 9.60
N GLY A 100 -2.99 16.41 10.37
CA GLY A 100 -2.02 15.35 10.18
C GLY A 100 -2.59 13.96 10.51
N GLY A 101 -1.73 12.96 10.43
CA GLY A 101 -2.07 11.56 10.74
C GLY A 101 -1.74 11.15 12.17
N MET A 102 -1.95 9.88 12.44
CA MET A 102 -1.56 9.20 13.68
C MET A 102 -0.66 8.00 13.33
N ARG A 103 0.19 7.55 14.24
CA ARG A 103 1.12 6.42 13.97
C ARG A 103 0.40 5.11 13.61
N GLY A 104 0.54 4.60 12.40
CA GLY A 104 0.01 3.30 11.98
C GLY A 104 0.84 2.12 12.49
N ILE A 105 2.15 2.14 12.25
CA ILE A 105 3.12 1.13 12.70
C ILE A 105 4.35 1.80 13.33
N LYS A 106 4.95 1.17 14.34
CA LYS A 106 6.25 1.57 14.86
C LYS A 106 7.36 1.09 13.92
N LEU A 107 7.99 2.03 13.24
CA LEU A 107 9.20 1.82 12.45
C LEU A 107 10.36 1.37 13.37
N LEU A 108 11.15 0.40 12.91
CA LEU A 108 12.18 -0.21 13.76
C LEU A 108 13.41 0.67 13.97
N ASN A 109 13.70 1.55 13.02
CA ASN A 109 14.84 2.47 13.03
C ASN A 109 14.58 3.61 12.03
N ASP A 110 15.50 4.57 11.94
CA ASP A 110 15.33 5.79 11.13
C ASP A 110 15.33 5.54 9.61
N THR A 111 15.84 4.39 9.16
CA THR A 111 15.86 3.99 7.74
C THR A 111 14.63 3.18 7.35
N ASP A 112 13.86 2.66 8.32
CA ASP A 112 12.66 1.88 8.05
C ASP A 112 11.54 2.82 7.56
N LYS A 113 10.73 2.35 6.62
CA LYS A 113 9.63 3.10 6.00
C LYS A 113 8.48 2.16 5.69
N VAL A 114 7.26 2.67 5.63
CA VAL A 114 6.14 1.91 5.08
C VAL A 114 6.33 1.80 3.56
N VAL A 115 6.28 0.58 3.03
CA VAL A 115 6.46 0.24 1.61
C VAL A 115 5.20 -0.39 1.00
N GLY A 116 4.18 -0.64 1.82
CA GLY A 116 2.88 -1.12 1.38
C GLY A 116 1.80 -0.79 2.40
N ALA A 117 0.64 -0.37 1.91
CA ALA A 117 -0.54 -0.13 2.72
C ALA A 117 -1.77 -0.60 1.94
N SER A 118 -2.56 -1.48 2.52
CA SER A 118 -3.71 -2.08 1.83
C SER A 118 -4.86 -2.31 2.78
N LYS A 119 -6.08 -2.09 2.30
CA LYS A 119 -7.27 -2.65 2.91
C LYS A 119 -7.18 -4.17 2.87
N VAL A 120 -7.45 -4.81 4.00
CA VAL A 120 -7.49 -6.26 4.11
C VAL A 120 -8.78 -6.79 3.49
N VAL A 121 -8.65 -7.87 2.70
CA VAL A 121 -9.78 -8.63 2.18
C VAL A 121 -9.57 -10.09 2.57
N GLU A 122 -10.59 -10.68 3.20
CA GLU A 122 -10.54 -12.05 3.66
C GLU A 122 -10.33 -13.04 2.50
N GLY A 123 -9.60 -14.13 2.76
CA GLY A 123 -9.26 -15.15 1.76
C GLY A 123 -8.22 -14.72 0.71
N GLN A 124 -7.66 -13.51 0.80
CA GLN A 124 -6.58 -13.05 -0.07
C GLN A 124 -5.19 -13.28 0.54
N TYR A 125 -4.16 -12.92 -0.21
CA TYR A 125 -2.77 -13.13 0.15
C TYR A 125 -2.03 -11.80 0.21
N VAL A 126 -1.12 -11.69 1.18
CA VAL A 126 -0.13 -10.61 1.23
C VAL A 126 1.04 -11.01 0.35
N TRP A 127 1.23 -10.25 -0.73
CA TRP A 127 2.36 -10.38 -1.64
C TRP A 127 3.47 -9.42 -1.22
N ASN A 128 4.68 -9.93 -1.05
CA ASN A 128 5.86 -9.14 -0.66
C ASN A 128 6.97 -9.41 -1.68
N ILE A 129 7.75 -8.38 -2.01
CA ILE A 129 8.95 -8.50 -2.86
C ILE A 129 10.11 -7.68 -2.30
N THR A 130 11.31 -8.24 -2.38
CA THR A 130 12.55 -7.57 -2.00
C THR A 130 13.13 -6.73 -3.14
N ASP A 131 14.18 -5.99 -2.84
CA ASP A 131 14.96 -5.18 -3.77
C ASP A 131 15.50 -5.97 -4.97
N ASP A 132 15.96 -7.19 -4.73
CA ASP A 132 16.53 -8.13 -5.71
C ASP A 132 15.46 -9.03 -6.38
N GLY A 133 14.17 -8.74 -6.17
CA GLY A 133 13.07 -9.38 -6.89
C GLY A 133 12.64 -10.74 -6.33
N ILE A 134 13.11 -11.12 -5.13
CA ILE A 134 12.61 -12.30 -4.43
C ILE A 134 11.24 -11.99 -3.84
N ALA A 135 10.23 -12.72 -4.31
CA ALA A 135 8.86 -12.55 -3.84
C ALA A 135 8.30 -13.81 -3.21
N LYS A 136 7.32 -13.61 -2.33
CA LYS A 136 6.48 -14.68 -1.77
C LYS A 136 5.08 -14.15 -1.44
N ILE A 137 4.13 -15.07 -1.33
CA ILE A 137 2.79 -14.78 -0.81
C ILE A 137 2.51 -15.54 0.48
N SER A 138 1.79 -14.90 1.40
CA SER A 138 1.33 -15.49 2.66
C SER A 138 -0.17 -15.22 2.83
N HIS A 139 -0.93 -16.20 3.31
CA HIS A 139 -2.38 -16.03 3.49
C HIS A 139 -2.65 -14.94 4.53
N ILE A 140 -3.71 -14.15 4.34
CA ILE A 140 -4.00 -13.00 5.20
C ILE A 140 -4.22 -13.38 6.68
N ASP A 141 -4.72 -14.58 6.95
CA ASP A 141 -4.91 -15.13 8.30
C ASP A 141 -3.61 -15.32 9.09
N GLU A 142 -2.46 -15.36 8.42
CA GLU A 142 -1.17 -15.44 9.11
C GLU A 142 -0.77 -14.10 9.77
N TYR A 143 -1.48 -13.02 9.46
CA TYR A 143 -1.30 -11.67 10.00
C TYR A 143 -2.39 -11.41 11.05
N PRO A 144 -2.09 -11.61 12.36
CA PRO A 144 -3.08 -11.40 13.41
C PRO A 144 -3.45 -9.92 13.52
N ILE A 145 -4.70 -9.64 13.87
CA ILE A 145 -5.15 -8.30 14.23
C ILE A 145 -4.48 -7.88 15.55
N GLN A 146 -3.93 -6.68 15.57
CA GLN A 146 -3.28 -6.03 16.71
C GLN A 146 -3.77 -4.58 16.81
N GLY A 147 -3.44 -3.89 17.91
CA GLY A 147 -3.64 -2.43 17.98
C GLY A 147 -2.62 -1.69 17.12
N ARG A 148 -2.99 -0.56 16.51
CA ARG A 148 -2.04 0.27 15.73
C ARG A 148 -0.87 0.77 16.60
N ALA A 149 0.16 1.29 15.94
CA ALA A 149 1.39 1.83 16.54
C ALA A 149 2.28 0.78 17.26
N GLY A 150 1.91 -0.51 17.22
CA GLY A 150 2.81 -1.60 17.54
C GLY A 150 3.88 -1.80 16.47
N SER A 151 4.88 -2.64 16.75
CA SER A 151 5.89 -3.05 15.77
C SER A 151 5.38 -4.09 14.75
N GLY A 152 4.19 -4.64 14.97
CA GLY A 152 3.63 -5.66 14.10
C GLY A 152 4.34 -7.01 14.24
N VAL A 153 4.41 -7.74 13.13
CA VAL A 153 4.97 -9.08 13.02
C VAL A 153 5.86 -9.18 11.78
N ILE A 154 6.86 -10.07 11.81
CA ILE A 154 7.78 -10.24 10.68
C ILE A 154 7.04 -10.80 9.46
N THR A 155 6.90 -10.05 8.36
CA THR A 155 6.27 -10.54 7.11
C THR A 155 7.18 -11.55 6.38
N MET A 156 8.49 -11.24 6.33
CA MET A 156 9.51 -12.00 5.61
C MET A 156 10.80 -11.99 6.40
N ARG A 157 11.45 -13.15 6.54
CA ARG A 157 12.85 -13.16 6.99
C ARG A 157 13.72 -12.90 5.77
N LEU A 158 14.39 -11.75 5.77
CA LEU A 158 15.25 -11.32 4.69
C LEU A 158 16.55 -12.13 4.69
N GLU A 159 17.03 -12.45 3.49
CA GLU A 159 18.39 -12.97 3.31
C GLU A 159 19.42 -11.86 3.58
N LYS A 160 20.66 -12.23 3.92
CA LYS A 160 21.71 -11.25 4.23
C LYS A 160 22.04 -10.32 3.06
N SER A 161 21.79 -10.75 1.83
CA SER A 161 22.02 -9.98 0.61
C SER A 161 20.92 -8.97 0.32
N SER A 162 19.73 -9.13 0.90
CA SER A 162 18.60 -8.24 0.63
C SER A 162 18.74 -6.95 1.41
N MET A 163 18.49 -5.84 0.74
CA MET A 163 18.38 -4.54 1.38
C MET A 163 17.12 -4.44 2.23
N GLY A 164 15.98 -4.93 1.71
CA GLY A 164 14.68 -4.85 2.38
C GLY A 164 13.52 -5.31 1.51
N VAL A 165 12.31 -5.29 2.08
CA VAL A 165 11.07 -5.39 1.30
C VAL A 165 10.85 -4.06 0.59
N MET A 166 10.74 -4.07 -0.73
CA MET A 166 10.57 -2.84 -1.52
C MET A 166 9.12 -2.54 -1.87
N ALA A 167 8.26 -3.56 -1.87
CA ALA A 167 6.84 -3.38 -2.14
C ALA A 167 6.02 -4.51 -1.52
N ALA A 168 4.79 -4.17 -1.15
CA ALA A 168 3.79 -5.15 -0.74
C ALA A 168 2.39 -4.73 -1.18
N THR A 169 1.55 -5.72 -1.49
CA THR A 169 0.14 -5.53 -1.80
C THR A 169 -0.68 -6.74 -1.34
N ILE A 170 -2.01 -6.63 -1.36
CA ILE A 170 -2.93 -7.73 -1.07
C ILE A 170 -3.72 -8.05 -2.35
N GLY A 171 -3.83 -9.33 -2.67
CA GLY A 171 -4.61 -9.81 -3.82
C GLY A 171 -4.86 -11.31 -3.80
N ARG A 172 -5.71 -11.76 -4.71
CA ARG A 172 -5.92 -13.18 -5.03
C ARG A 172 -4.76 -13.68 -5.89
N GLN A 173 -4.52 -14.98 -5.89
CA GLN A 173 -3.41 -15.56 -6.67
C GLN A 173 -3.52 -15.29 -8.18
N ASP A 174 -4.74 -15.17 -8.70
CA ASP A 174 -5.03 -14.89 -10.11
C ASP A 174 -5.06 -13.39 -10.45
N ASP A 175 -5.04 -12.51 -9.45
CA ASP A 175 -4.97 -11.06 -9.68
C ASP A 175 -3.66 -10.69 -10.37
N ASN A 176 -3.75 -9.75 -11.32
CA ASN A 176 -2.58 -9.18 -11.96
C ASN A 176 -2.05 -8.00 -11.13
N ILE A 177 -0.73 -7.89 -11.08
CA ILE A 177 0.00 -6.77 -10.50
C ILE A 177 1.06 -6.29 -11.48
N VAL A 178 1.45 -5.03 -11.35
CA VAL A 178 2.57 -4.45 -12.10
C VAL A 178 3.66 -4.05 -11.12
N ALA A 179 4.79 -4.75 -11.19
CA ALA A 179 5.99 -4.36 -10.45
C ALA A 179 6.76 -3.29 -11.25
N LEU A 180 7.35 -2.33 -10.55
CA LEU A 180 8.13 -1.23 -11.13
C LEU A 180 9.58 -1.34 -10.67
N THR A 181 10.51 -1.10 -11.60
CA THR A 181 11.94 -1.00 -11.29
C THR A 181 12.44 0.44 -11.31
N ASN A 182 13.59 0.71 -10.67
CA ASN A 182 14.28 2.00 -10.72
C ASN A 182 14.68 2.44 -12.16
N LYS A 183 14.58 1.55 -13.15
CA LYS A 183 14.77 1.84 -14.58
C LYS A 183 13.45 2.14 -15.31
N LYS A 184 12.34 2.35 -14.58
CA LYS A 184 11.00 2.66 -15.10
C LYS A 184 10.45 1.58 -16.05
N LYS A 185 10.80 0.32 -15.82
CA LYS A 185 10.27 -0.82 -16.59
C LYS A 185 9.09 -1.46 -15.85
N PRO A 186 7.88 -1.44 -16.40
CA PRO A 186 6.75 -2.16 -15.83
C PRO A 186 6.84 -3.66 -16.14
N LEU A 187 6.61 -4.49 -15.13
CA LEU A 187 6.58 -5.94 -15.24
C LEU A 187 5.24 -6.47 -14.77
N TYR A 188 4.48 -7.03 -15.70
CA TYR A 188 3.16 -7.61 -15.44
C TYR A 188 3.33 -9.05 -14.95
N MET A 189 2.68 -9.39 -13.85
CA MET A 189 2.64 -10.76 -13.36
C MET A 189 1.38 -11.01 -12.53
N ARG A 190 1.07 -12.29 -12.29
CA ARG A 190 0.08 -12.66 -11.30
C ARG A 190 0.67 -12.66 -9.90
N VAL A 191 -0.13 -12.35 -8.90
CA VAL A 191 0.24 -12.49 -7.48
C VAL A 191 0.76 -13.90 -7.18
N GLY A 192 0.07 -14.93 -7.70
CA GLY A 192 0.45 -16.34 -7.55
C GLY A 192 1.68 -16.79 -8.33
N ARG A 193 2.36 -15.90 -9.07
CA ARG A 193 3.69 -16.21 -9.62
C ARG A 193 4.72 -16.40 -8.51
N ALA A 194 4.54 -15.72 -7.38
CA ALA A 194 5.38 -15.90 -6.21
C ALA A 194 4.85 -17.11 -5.39
N PRO A 195 5.74 -17.94 -4.85
CA PRO A 195 5.35 -19.14 -4.11
C PRO A 195 4.64 -18.79 -2.80
N GLN A 196 3.69 -19.64 -2.41
CA GLN A 196 3.04 -19.54 -1.11
C GLN A 196 3.95 -20.09 -0.01
N ILE A 197 4.36 -19.21 0.90
CA ILE A 197 5.25 -19.52 2.03
C ILE A 197 4.68 -18.85 3.27
N LYS A 198 4.77 -19.52 4.43
CA LYS A 198 4.31 -18.94 5.69
C LYS A 198 4.99 -17.59 6.00
N ARG A 199 4.23 -16.67 6.59
CA ARG A 199 4.71 -15.39 7.10
C ARG A 199 5.89 -15.61 8.07
N GLY A 200 6.89 -14.75 8.00
CA GLY A 200 8.05 -14.80 8.88
C GLY A 200 9.01 -15.97 8.64
N ARG A 201 8.79 -16.77 7.59
CA ARG A 201 9.82 -17.67 7.04
C ARG A 201 10.67 -16.95 5.99
N ALA A 202 11.91 -17.42 5.86
CA ALA A 202 12.79 -17.07 4.75
C ALA A 202 12.35 -17.83 3.48
N GLY A 203 12.93 -17.46 2.35
CA GLY A 203 12.61 -18.03 1.04
C GLY A 203 11.63 -17.18 0.23
N GLY A 204 11.35 -17.67 -0.97
CA GLY A 204 10.68 -16.96 -2.05
C GLY A 204 11.33 -17.36 -3.37
N GLU A 205 10.85 -16.81 -4.47
CA GLU A 205 11.46 -17.01 -5.79
C GLU A 205 11.68 -15.68 -6.47
N SER A 206 12.71 -15.61 -7.31
CA SER A 206 12.91 -14.46 -8.19
C SER A 206 11.78 -14.43 -9.22
N VAL A 207 10.88 -13.46 -9.09
CA VAL A 207 9.75 -13.29 -10.01
C VAL A 207 10.04 -12.30 -11.12
N ILE A 208 11.16 -11.57 -11.03
CA ILE A 208 11.63 -10.55 -11.97
C ILE A 208 13.08 -10.82 -12.36
N ALA A 209 13.36 -10.82 -13.67
CA ALA A 209 14.73 -10.78 -14.17
C ALA A 209 15.25 -9.33 -14.14
N LEU A 210 16.07 -9.01 -13.15
CA LEU A 210 16.72 -7.71 -12.98
C LEU A 210 18.10 -7.69 -13.66
N ARG A 211 18.46 -6.56 -14.26
CA ARG A 211 19.81 -6.32 -14.79
C ARG A 211 20.72 -5.69 -13.71
N ASP A 212 21.99 -5.56 -14.02
CA ASP A 212 22.95 -4.86 -13.15
C ASP A 212 22.46 -3.45 -12.79
N ASN A 213 22.48 -3.13 -11.50
CA ASN A 213 21.98 -1.88 -10.91
C ASN A 213 20.48 -1.61 -11.17
N GLU A 214 19.70 -2.64 -11.49
CA GLU A 214 18.24 -2.59 -11.52
C GLU A 214 17.67 -3.22 -10.24
N GLY A 215 16.72 -2.54 -9.62
CA GLY A 215 16.05 -3.00 -8.40
C GLY A 215 14.58 -2.65 -8.40
N VAL A 216 13.80 -3.40 -7.64
CA VAL A 216 12.36 -3.15 -7.46
C VAL A 216 12.16 -1.88 -6.63
N VAL A 217 11.21 -1.03 -7.01
CA VAL A 217 10.89 0.23 -6.29
C VAL A 217 9.41 0.37 -5.93
N GLY A 218 8.54 -0.49 -6.45
CA GLY A 218 7.11 -0.38 -6.17
C GLY A 218 6.27 -1.45 -6.85
N VAL A 219 5.00 -1.48 -6.47
CA VAL A 219 3.95 -2.32 -7.06
C VAL A 219 2.67 -1.51 -7.20
N VAL A 220 1.93 -1.76 -8.27
CA VAL A 220 0.56 -1.25 -8.43
C VAL A 220 -0.39 -2.40 -8.75
N ASN A 221 -1.59 -2.36 -8.19
CA ASN A 221 -2.63 -3.33 -8.51
C ASN A 221 -3.17 -3.06 -9.92
N TYR A 222 -3.32 -4.11 -10.72
CA TYR A 222 -3.85 -3.98 -12.07
C TYR A 222 -5.36 -3.74 -12.02
N GLN A 223 -5.81 -2.63 -12.60
CA GLN A 223 -7.23 -2.41 -12.82
C GLN A 223 -7.67 -3.18 -14.06
N SER A 224 -8.62 -4.11 -13.89
CA SER A 224 -9.17 -4.88 -15.00
C SER A 224 -9.81 -3.94 -16.03
N LYS A 225 -9.61 -4.28 -17.31
CA LYS A 225 -10.29 -3.60 -18.42
C LYS A 225 -11.80 -3.67 -18.20
N ILE A 226 -12.45 -2.53 -18.20
CA ILE A 226 -13.91 -2.46 -18.27
C ILE A 226 -14.26 -2.62 -19.76
N GLU A 227 -14.92 -3.72 -20.10
CA GLU A 227 -15.50 -3.87 -21.43
C GLU A 227 -16.81 -3.08 -21.46
N ALA A 228 -16.92 -2.15 -22.42
CA ALA A 228 -18.20 -1.53 -22.70
C ALA A 228 -19.18 -2.62 -23.16
N PRO A 229 -20.47 -2.58 -22.75
CA PRO A 229 -21.48 -3.47 -23.32
C PRO A 229 -21.42 -3.39 -24.84
N ALA A 230 -21.37 -4.54 -25.52
CA ALA A 230 -21.56 -4.57 -26.96
C ALA A 230 -22.95 -3.96 -27.26
N GLU A 231 -22.99 -3.02 -28.21
CA GLU A 231 -24.25 -2.42 -28.71
C GLU A 231 -25.24 -3.47 -29.23
#